data_AF-A0A966R5C7-F1
#
_entry.id   AF-A0A966R5C7-F1
#
_cell.length_a   1.000
_cell.length_b   1.000
_cell.length_c   1.000
_cell.angle_alpha   90.00
_cell.angle_beta   90.00
_cell.angle_gamma   90.00
#
_symmetry.space_group_name_H-M   'P 1'
#
loop_
_entity.id
_entity.type
_entity.pdbx_description
1 polymer ?
#
loop_
_entity_poly.entity_id
_entity_poly.type
_entity_poly.pdbx_seq_one_letter_code
_entity_poly.pdbx_strand_id
1 'polypeptide(L)'
;MTITIGIDPGVSGAIAVVNAANEVLVWDMPTIEVRGKRRISARHLRDLLVDIGPAVMVVVEDVQGVQGSGATSAFSFGRGCGVIEGVLAGLDRPTTYVAPQRWTKDLGVGSDKGAHRLAAQRLWPLDDLFSRVKDDGRADAALLAHWWMRGLG
;
A
#
# COMPACT_ATOMS: atom_id res chain seq x y z
N MET A 1 -4.91 20.19 -3.63
CA MET A 1 -3.53 19.66 -3.70
C MET A 1 -3.55 18.37 -4.48
N THR A 2 -2.58 18.15 -5.37
CA THR A 2 -2.46 16.90 -6.13
C THR A 2 -1.84 15.84 -5.24
N ILE A 3 -2.56 14.77 -4.98
CA ILE A 3 -2.08 13.63 -4.20
C ILE A 3 -2.18 12.33 -5.00
N THR A 4 -1.26 11.42 -4.72
CA THR A 4 -1.28 10.03 -5.16
C THR A 4 -1.39 9.14 -3.93
N ILE A 5 -2.23 8.11 -4.02
CA ILE A 5 -2.36 7.10 -2.97
C ILE A 5 -1.61 5.85 -3.43
N GLY A 6 -0.78 5.28 -2.57
CA GLY A 6 -0.15 3.96 -2.75
C GLY A 6 -0.76 2.95 -1.78
N ILE A 7 -0.99 1.72 -2.24
CA ILE A 7 -1.52 0.64 -1.41
C ILE A 7 -0.63 -0.59 -1.57
N ASP A 8 -0.06 -1.04 -0.44
CA ASP A 8 0.46 -2.41 -0.30
C ASP A 8 -0.71 -3.31 0.17
N PRO A 9 -1.23 -4.19 -0.70
CA PRO A 9 -2.41 -4.98 -0.42
C PRO A 9 -2.09 -6.16 0.49
N GLY A 10 -2.55 -6.08 1.74
CA GLY A 10 -2.49 -7.19 2.68
C GLY A 10 -2.95 -6.78 4.06
N VAL A 11 -3.28 -7.74 4.93
CA VAL A 11 -3.68 -7.44 6.31
C VAL A 11 -2.57 -6.78 7.15
N SER A 12 -1.32 -6.92 6.72
CA SER A 12 -0.15 -6.24 7.30
C SER A 12 0.42 -5.17 6.38
N GLY A 13 -0.23 -4.89 5.25
CA GLY A 13 0.16 -3.81 4.35
C GLY A 13 -0.30 -2.45 4.85
N ALA A 14 -0.25 -1.46 3.98
CA ALA A 14 -0.51 -0.06 4.34
C ALA A 14 -1.11 0.74 3.19
N ILE A 15 -1.56 1.95 3.54
CA ILE A 15 -2.04 2.97 2.62
C ILE A 15 -1.18 4.20 2.86
N ALA A 16 -0.60 4.75 1.80
CA ALA A 16 0.21 5.96 1.87
C ALA A 16 -0.35 7.03 0.94
N VAL A 17 -0.23 8.29 1.35
CA VAL A 17 -0.50 9.47 0.53
C VAL A 17 0.83 10.18 0.33
N VAL A 18 1.16 10.49 -0.92
CA VAL A 18 2.28 11.37 -1.27
C VAL A 18 1.72 12.55 -2.06
N ASN A 19 2.19 13.76 -1.76
CA ASN A 19 1.78 14.98 -2.45
C ASN A 19 2.90 15.56 -3.34
N ALA A 20 2.59 16.64 -4.06
CA ALA A 20 3.55 17.31 -4.96
C ALA A 20 4.80 17.88 -4.26
N ALA A 21 4.74 18.13 -2.96
CA ALA A 21 5.89 18.54 -2.14
C ALA A 21 6.70 17.34 -1.61
N ASN A 22 6.35 16.11 -2.03
CA ASN A 22 6.91 14.85 -1.54
C ASN A 22 6.70 14.65 -0.02
N GLU A 23 5.66 15.24 0.56
CA GLU A 23 5.25 14.94 1.93
C GLU A 23 4.48 13.62 1.94
N VAL A 24 4.65 12.84 3.01
CA VAL A 24 4.06 11.50 3.14
C VAL A 24 3.20 11.39 4.39
N LEU A 25 2.04 10.75 4.24
CA LEU A 25 1.22 10.25 5.35
C LEU A 25 0.97 8.76 5.12
N VAL A 26 0.99 7.95 6.18
CA VAL A 26 0.81 6.50 6.07
C VAL A 26 -0.11 5.98 7.18
N TRP A 27 -0.96 5.04 6.81
CA TRP A 27 -1.85 4.30 7.69
C TRP A 27 -1.62 2.80 7.51
N ASP A 28 -1.56 2.06 8.61
CA ASP A 28 -1.65 0.60 8.53
C ASP A 28 -2.99 0.19 7.90
N MET A 29 -3.01 -0.93 7.18
CA MET A 29 -4.23 -1.42 6.55
C MET A 29 -5.36 -1.52 7.60
N PRO A 30 -6.53 -0.89 7.37
CA PRO A 30 -7.64 -0.97 8.30
C PRO A 30 -8.14 -2.41 8.41
N THR A 31 -7.97 -3.03 9.59
CA THR A 31 -8.39 -4.40 9.84
C THR A 31 -9.36 -4.51 11.01
N ILE A 32 -10.17 -5.57 10.99
CA ILE A 32 -10.98 -6.06 12.10
C ILE A 32 -10.62 -7.52 12.39
N GLU A 33 -10.91 -7.98 13.61
CA GLU A 33 -10.78 -9.38 13.96
C GLU A 33 -12.13 -10.10 13.79
N VAL A 34 -12.13 -11.21 13.05
CA VAL A 34 -13.30 -12.07 12.86
C VAL A 34 -12.89 -13.50 13.17
N ARG A 35 -13.43 -14.06 14.26
CA ARG A 35 -13.12 -15.41 14.74
C ARG A 35 -11.61 -15.64 14.92
N GLY A 36 -10.93 -14.72 15.61
CA GLY A 36 -9.49 -14.82 15.88
C GLY A 36 -8.58 -14.56 14.67
N LYS A 37 -9.11 -14.10 13.54
CA LYS A 37 -8.33 -13.80 12.32
C LYS A 37 -8.53 -12.35 11.88
N ARG A 38 -7.42 -11.64 11.64
CA ARG A 38 -7.45 -10.31 11.04
C ARG A 38 -7.98 -10.37 9.62
N ARG A 39 -8.83 -9.41 9.26
CA ARG A 39 -9.39 -9.22 7.92
C ARG A 39 -9.45 -7.73 7.62
N ILE A 40 -9.26 -7.36 6.35
CA ILE A 40 -9.42 -5.98 5.91
C ILE A 40 -10.89 -5.56 6.13
N SER A 41 -11.08 -4.40 6.76
CA SER A 41 -12.39 -3.82 7.01
C SER A 41 -12.79 -2.92 5.85
N ALA A 42 -13.73 -3.39 5.01
CA ALA A 42 -14.24 -2.60 3.89
C ALA A 42 -14.77 -1.23 4.34
N ARG A 43 -15.48 -1.18 5.49
CA ARG A 43 -16.00 0.07 6.05
C ARG A 43 -14.89 1.04 6.46
N HIS A 44 -13.94 0.60 7.28
CA HIS A 44 -12.88 1.49 7.76
C HIS A 44 -11.94 1.90 6.62
N LEU A 45 -11.71 1.02 5.64
CA LEU A 45 -10.98 1.35 4.43
C LEU A 45 -11.70 2.44 3.63
N ARG A 46 -13.01 2.28 3.42
CA ARG A 46 -13.86 3.27 2.74
C ARG A 46 -13.82 4.60 3.46
N ASP A 47 -14.02 4.61 4.78
CA ASP A 47 -14.08 5.83 5.58
C ASP A 47 -12.75 6.58 5.53
N LEU A 48 -11.62 5.87 5.71
CA LEU A 48 -10.28 6.43 5.57
C LEU A 48 -10.06 7.05 4.18
N LEU A 49 -10.42 6.35 3.10
CA LEU A 49 -10.25 6.88 1.74
C LEU A 49 -11.13 8.11 1.49
N VAL A 50 -12.33 8.16 2.06
CA VAL A 50 -13.17 9.37 1.98
C VAL A 50 -12.56 10.53 2.76
N ASP A 51 -12.01 10.28 3.95
CA ASP A 51 -11.35 11.31 4.76
C ASP A 51 -10.08 11.85 4.09
N ILE A 52 -9.32 10.99 3.41
CA ILE A 52 -8.17 11.39 2.57
C ILE A 52 -8.61 12.32 1.41
N GLY A 53 -9.84 12.18 0.93
CA GLY A 53 -10.37 12.97 -0.18
C GLY A 53 -9.86 12.51 -1.56
N PRO A 54 -10.22 13.21 -2.66
CA PRO A 54 -9.88 12.83 -4.03
C PRO A 54 -8.37 12.73 -4.29
N ALA A 55 -7.96 11.73 -5.08
CA ALA A 55 -6.58 11.52 -5.51
C ALA A 55 -6.51 11.50 -7.04
N VAL A 56 -5.37 11.90 -7.60
CA VAL A 56 -5.14 11.84 -9.06
C VAL A 56 -5.01 10.40 -9.52
N MET A 57 -4.39 9.56 -8.69
CA MET A 57 -4.29 8.12 -8.91
C MET A 57 -4.20 7.39 -7.57
N VAL A 58 -4.80 6.22 -7.52
CA VAL A 58 -4.55 5.18 -6.52
C VAL A 58 -3.76 4.06 -7.20
N VAL A 59 -2.56 3.81 -6.69
CA VAL A 59 -1.64 2.82 -7.22
C VAL A 59 -1.62 1.66 -6.24
N VAL A 60 -2.08 0.50 -6.69
CA VAL A 60 -2.11 -0.72 -5.89
C VAL A 60 -1.00 -1.64 -6.37
N GLU A 61 -0.24 -2.23 -5.47
CA GLU A 61 0.75 -3.22 -5.87
C GLU A 61 0.06 -4.45 -6.45
N ASP A 62 0.47 -4.87 -7.66
CA ASP A 62 -0.06 -6.05 -8.34
C ASP A 62 0.63 -7.31 -7.84
N VAL A 63 0.14 -7.79 -6.70
CA VAL A 63 0.65 -8.99 -6.03
C VAL A 63 -0.13 -10.23 -6.41
N GLN A 64 0.60 -11.31 -6.65
CA GLN A 64 0.02 -12.62 -6.90
C GLN A 64 0.01 -13.46 -5.63
N GLY A 65 -0.91 -14.42 -5.57
CA GLY A 65 -0.91 -15.40 -4.49
C GLY A 65 0.42 -16.16 -4.46
N VAL A 66 1.04 -16.22 -3.28
CA VAL A 66 2.32 -16.92 -3.11
C VAL A 66 2.11 -18.43 -3.29
N GLN A 67 2.73 -19.00 -4.32
CA GLN A 67 2.67 -20.44 -4.61
C GLN A 67 3.15 -21.25 -3.39
N GLY A 68 2.42 -22.32 -3.05
CA GLY A 68 2.70 -23.14 -1.86
C GLY A 68 2.07 -22.60 -0.57
N SER A 69 1.38 -21.47 -0.61
CA SER A 69 0.57 -21.01 0.53
C SER A 69 -0.60 -21.96 0.79
N GLY A 70 -0.91 -22.17 2.09
CA GLY A 70 -2.11 -22.93 2.46
C GLY A 70 -3.38 -22.28 1.91
N ALA A 71 -4.32 -23.10 1.41
CA ALA A 71 -5.54 -22.62 0.74
C ALA A 71 -6.34 -21.58 1.54
N THR A 72 -6.36 -21.71 2.87
CA THR A 72 -7.03 -20.73 3.75
C THR A 72 -6.35 -19.36 3.74
N SER A 73 -5.02 -19.31 3.73
CA SER A 73 -4.25 -18.06 3.69
C SER A 73 -4.38 -17.40 2.33
N ALA A 74 -4.28 -18.18 1.25
CA ALA A 74 -4.48 -17.71 -0.12
C ALA A 74 -5.89 -17.13 -0.31
N PHE A 75 -6.93 -17.82 0.17
CA PHE A 75 -8.30 -17.29 0.14
C PHE A 75 -8.47 -16.02 0.97
N SER A 76 -7.87 -15.96 2.16
CA SER A 76 -7.96 -14.77 3.02
C SER A 76 -7.28 -13.56 2.41
N PHE A 77 -6.13 -13.78 1.76
CA PHE A 77 -5.40 -12.76 1.02
C PHE A 77 -6.19 -12.28 -0.19
N GLY A 78 -6.65 -13.18 -1.07
CA GLY A 78 -7.46 -12.83 -2.23
C GLY A 78 -8.76 -12.12 -1.86
N ARG A 79 -9.40 -12.50 -0.75
CA ARG A 79 -10.55 -11.76 -0.20
C ARG A 79 -10.16 -10.35 0.23
N GLY A 80 -8.97 -10.17 0.79
CA GLY A 80 -8.42 -8.86 1.15
C GLY A 80 -8.25 -7.97 -0.08
N CYS A 81 -7.59 -8.47 -1.13
CA CYS A 81 -7.45 -7.75 -2.40
C CYS A 81 -8.82 -7.37 -2.97
N GLY A 82 -9.76 -8.32 -3.06
CA GLY A 82 -11.12 -8.04 -3.56
C GLY A 82 -11.89 -7.01 -2.74
N VAL A 83 -11.64 -6.90 -1.42
CA VAL A 83 -12.21 -5.82 -0.59
C VAL A 83 -11.63 -4.46 -0.99
N ILE A 84 -10.32 -4.37 -1.21
CA ILE A 84 -9.65 -3.13 -1.65
C ILE A 84 -10.22 -2.72 -3.02
N GLU A 85 -10.23 -3.64 -3.99
CA GLU A 85 -10.76 -3.41 -5.34
C GLU A 85 -12.21 -2.92 -5.30
N GLY A 86 -13.07 -3.60 -4.53
CA GLY A 86 -14.49 -3.24 -4.40
C GLY A 86 -14.71 -1.88 -3.76
N VAL A 87 -13.90 -1.50 -2.76
CA VAL A 87 -14.00 -0.16 -2.14
C VAL A 87 -13.52 0.92 -3.10
N LEU A 88 -12.40 0.71 -3.82
CA LEU A 88 -11.89 1.67 -4.80
C LEU A 88 -12.90 1.88 -5.94
N ALA A 89 -13.45 0.80 -6.47
CA ALA A 89 -14.49 0.86 -7.50
C ALA A 89 -15.77 1.54 -6.98
N GLY A 90 -16.21 1.22 -5.76
CA GLY A 90 -17.40 1.82 -5.16
C GLY A 90 -17.25 3.31 -4.81
N LEU A 91 -16.01 3.80 -4.69
CA LEU A 91 -15.68 5.22 -4.48
C LEU A 91 -15.30 5.95 -5.78
N ASP A 92 -15.40 5.28 -6.94
CA ASP A 92 -15.00 5.79 -8.25
C ASP A 92 -13.56 6.37 -8.25
N ARG A 93 -12.63 5.62 -7.65
CA ARG A 93 -11.23 6.05 -7.54
C ARG A 93 -10.47 5.73 -8.82
N PRO A 94 -9.75 6.70 -9.43
CA PRO A 94 -8.83 6.40 -10.51
C PRO A 94 -7.77 5.44 -9.98
N THR A 95 -7.74 4.23 -10.50
CA THR A 95 -6.96 3.12 -9.93
C THR A 95 -6.11 2.45 -11.00
N THR A 96 -4.88 2.08 -10.64
CA THR A 96 -3.98 1.28 -11.47
C THR A 96 -3.26 0.23 -10.62
N TYR A 97 -2.83 -0.85 -11.25
CA TYR A 97 -2.12 -1.96 -10.61
C TYR A 97 -0.71 -2.05 -11.17
N VAL A 98 0.28 -2.17 -10.29
CA VAL A 98 1.70 -2.10 -10.68
C VAL A 98 2.48 -3.24 -10.06
N ALA A 99 3.12 -4.04 -10.89
CA ALA A 99 3.93 -5.16 -10.44
C ALA A 99 5.10 -4.70 -9.54
N PRO A 100 5.40 -5.42 -8.43
CA PRO A 100 6.47 -5.07 -7.49
C PRO A 100 7.82 -4.82 -8.17
N GLN A 101 8.15 -5.67 -9.15
CA GLN A 101 9.43 -5.66 -9.86
C GLN A 101 9.63 -4.41 -10.72
N ARG A 102 8.54 -3.76 -11.15
CA ARG A 102 8.62 -2.57 -12.01
C ARG A 102 9.09 -1.37 -11.19
N TRP A 103 8.33 -1.02 -10.15
CA TRP A 103 8.60 0.17 -9.36
C TRP A 103 9.88 0.04 -8.52
N THR A 104 10.17 -1.14 -7.98
CA THR A 104 11.41 -1.38 -7.21
C THR A 104 12.65 -1.22 -8.07
N LYS A 105 12.63 -1.76 -9.30
CA LYS A 105 13.72 -1.61 -10.27
C LYS A 105 13.96 -0.14 -10.62
N ASP A 106 12.89 0.61 -10.92
CA ASP A 106 12.99 2.02 -11.30
C ASP A 106 13.50 2.90 -10.15
N LEU A 107 13.17 2.55 -8.89
CA LEU A 107 13.68 3.23 -7.70
C LEU A 107 15.06 2.72 -7.24
N GLY A 108 15.58 1.65 -7.82
CA GLY A 108 16.83 1.01 -7.37
C GLY A 108 16.73 0.39 -5.97
N VAL A 109 15.54 -0.07 -5.58
CA VAL A 109 15.29 -0.75 -4.29
C VAL A 109 15.62 -2.23 -4.45
N GLY A 110 16.59 -2.70 -3.66
CA GLY A 110 17.01 -4.11 -3.65
C GLY A 110 16.03 -5.02 -2.92
N SER A 111 16.24 -6.34 -3.07
CA SER A 111 15.43 -7.39 -2.41
C SER A 111 15.94 -7.79 -1.02
N ASP A 112 16.99 -7.12 -0.52
CA ASP A 112 17.55 -7.40 0.79
C ASP A 112 16.54 -7.06 1.90
N LYS A 113 16.58 -7.83 3.00
CA LYS A 113 15.69 -7.61 4.14
C LYS A 113 15.85 -6.18 4.67
N GLY A 114 14.75 -5.42 4.64
CA GLY A 114 14.71 -4.03 5.10
C GLY A 114 15.20 -3.00 4.08
N ALA A 115 15.56 -3.39 2.85
CA ALA A 115 15.98 -2.46 1.79
C ALA A 115 14.91 -1.40 1.49
N HIS A 116 13.65 -1.81 1.50
CA HIS A 116 12.50 -0.93 1.26
C HIS A 116 12.37 0.13 2.36
N ARG A 117 12.47 -0.26 3.64
CA ARG A 117 12.48 0.69 4.76
C ARG A 117 13.66 1.65 4.71
N LEU A 118 14.85 1.16 4.37
CA LEU A 118 16.02 2.03 4.19
C LEU A 118 15.83 3.03 3.05
N ALA A 119 15.22 2.61 1.93
CA ALA A 119 14.88 3.51 0.83
C ALA A 119 13.86 4.57 1.25
N ALA A 120 12.80 4.17 1.97
CA ALA A 120 11.80 5.09 2.50
C ALA A 120 12.40 6.08 3.50
N GLN A 121 13.27 5.64 4.43
CA GLN A 121 13.95 6.50 5.40
C GLN A 121 14.88 7.53 4.74
N ARG A 122 15.51 7.17 3.61
CA ARG A 122 16.34 8.11 2.84
C ARG A 122 15.49 9.21 2.18
N LEU A 123 14.28 8.88 1.74
CA LEU A 123 13.36 9.84 1.13
C LEU A 123 12.62 10.68 2.19
N TRP A 124 12.28 10.06 3.31
CA TRP A 124 11.52 10.65 4.40
C TRP A 124 12.20 10.32 5.73
N PRO A 125 13.07 11.20 6.26
CA PRO A 125 13.75 11.03 7.53
C PRO A 125 12.80 11.29 8.71
N LEU A 126 11.74 10.48 8.80
CA LEU A 126 10.72 10.53 9.84
C LEU A 126 10.94 9.34 10.76
N ASP A 127 11.56 9.59 11.92
CA ASP A 127 12.21 8.59 12.78
C ASP A 127 11.28 7.47 13.31
N ASP A 128 9.96 7.62 13.21
CA ASP A 128 8.98 6.64 13.68
C ASP A 128 8.18 5.94 12.58
N LEU A 129 8.21 6.43 11.35
CA LEU A 129 7.26 5.98 10.32
C LEU A 129 7.67 4.64 9.68
N PHE A 130 8.98 4.40 9.57
CA PHE A 130 9.58 3.25 8.87
C PHE A 130 10.62 2.49 9.73
N SER A 131 10.69 2.74 11.04
CA SER A 131 11.79 2.28 11.89
C SER A 131 11.73 0.79 12.25
N ARG A 132 10.55 0.17 12.30
CA ARG A 132 10.38 -1.22 12.77
C ARG A 132 10.31 -2.19 11.61
N VAL A 133 10.73 -3.44 11.83
CA VAL A 133 10.67 -4.51 10.82
C VAL A 133 9.24 -4.73 10.29
N LYS A 134 8.23 -4.52 11.13
CA LYS A 134 6.82 -4.66 10.72
C LYS A 134 6.29 -3.51 9.85
N ASP A 135 7.12 -2.49 9.60
CA ASP A 135 6.74 -1.31 8.81
C ASP A 135 7.15 -1.45 7.33
N ASP A 136 7.51 -2.66 6.86
CA ASP A 136 7.84 -2.90 5.44
C ASP A 136 6.66 -2.51 4.52
N GLY A 137 5.42 -2.90 4.87
CA GLY A 137 4.25 -2.53 4.06
C GLY A 137 3.97 -1.02 4.02
N ARG A 138 4.37 -0.28 5.07
CA ARG A 138 4.33 1.20 5.06
C ARG A 138 5.31 1.78 4.06
N ALA A 139 6.52 1.23 4.03
CA ALA A 139 7.55 1.64 3.09
C ALA A 139 7.11 1.34 1.65
N ASP A 140 6.53 0.17 1.40
CA ASP A 140 6.06 -0.26 0.08
C ASP A 140 4.97 0.67 -0.45
N ALA A 141 3.93 0.92 0.35
CA ALA A 141 2.86 1.84 -0.01
C ALA A 141 3.39 3.25 -0.32
N ALA A 142 4.31 3.77 0.49
CA ALA A 142 4.88 5.11 0.32
C ALA A 142 5.76 5.20 -0.93
N LEU A 143 6.65 4.24 -1.13
CA LEU A 143 7.55 4.18 -2.28
C LEU A 143 6.78 4.01 -3.59
N LEU A 144 5.72 3.20 -3.60
CA LEU A 144 4.85 3.02 -4.76
C LEU A 144 4.14 4.32 -5.16
N ALA A 145 3.58 5.05 -4.19
CA ALA A 145 2.96 6.35 -4.43
C ALA A 145 3.97 7.37 -4.98
N HIS A 146 5.17 7.41 -4.39
CA HIS A 146 6.26 8.28 -4.82
C HIS A 146 6.75 7.96 -6.23
N TRP A 147 6.90 6.67 -6.57
CA TRP A 147 7.30 6.22 -7.91
C TRP A 147 6.33 6.72 -8.98
N TRP A 148 5.02 6.60 -8.75
CA TRP A 148 4.02 7.12 -9.68
C TRP A 148 4.07 8.64 -9.81
N MET A 149 4.22 9.35 -8.69
CA MET A 149 4.32 10.82 -8.69
C MET A 149 5.51 11.36 -9.49
N ARG A 150 6.59 10.58 -9.62
CA ARG A 150 7.76 10.96 -10.44
C ARG A 150 7.52 10.84 -11.95
N GLY A 151 6.33 10.41 -12.38
CA GLY A 151 6.01 10.23 -13.80
C GLY A 151 6.63 8.98 -14.42
N LEU A 152 6.90 7.96 -13.59
CA LEU A 152 7.46 6.66 -14.02
C LEU A 152 6.36 5.61 -14.29
N GLY A 153 5.10 6.01 -14.10
CA GLY A 153 3.87 5.22 -14.25
C GLY A 153 3.50 4.85 -15.67
#